data_AF-A0A0L0SXR9-F1
#
_entry.id   AF-A0A0L0SXR9-F1
#
_cell.length_a   1.000
_cell.length_b   1.000
_cell.length_c   1.000
_cell.angle_alpha   90.00
_cell.angle_beta   90.00
_cell.angle_gamma   90.00
#
_symmetry.space_group_name_H-M   'P 1'
#
loop_
_entity.id
_entity.type
_entity.pdbx_description
1 polymer ?
#
loop_
_entity_poly.entity_id
_entity_poly.type
_entity_poly.pdbx_seq_one_letter_code
_entity_poly.pdbx_strand_id
1 'polypeptide(L)'
;MNPNIPHQHRCGGPAPRLDRLPYDVLDHIAEYLCRKPATGRACVSAMHLALVVPTTFAPCLHVVIRKLDPLPHVLRCDLRGYGGFHPKTEDVGLMIAVNYDGRAQMLLVLPLRDEHRLPAATVRDAQGRVRFAMPVSSKWSLLNVPLSQVRTKVSIVHGERISIVPPRCQRLSIRGSLGGSWSSVSIPSTLHELGLDSGSLSTTLIGARNNLVDQFPPHLRTLSIINAFQTSDPNRDTILTLLFEHATSTLTSITLRNDHAEVLPDRARVALAMLLQRLPSLSQLELQPCENVHGLDTVMAALPRSGLRKLALGLNLTNGSNDIDEDAWARFAASFPTTVRSLTMRFLGRRHDPPIVKARLLVLVPCLPLATHQLVLSTCSSRWDCDVSAVFPLAPTLRCFALSTSQMVKGKHLAPLLQRLPSSVTSIRAPHTPLGGTAAIMALVRHLPPTLVALDLTQCGLLLADLNKFILYGPGWPETMRELSLRDNGHRPINSISCEMPTMEVLCDTKLAPWVAKLPPSLRFLDVYRMAVSNGMAAGIVTRMVARHAVWRRLTMVVRAGYLTDEALTNLQSKVHVQVD
;
A
#
# COMPACT_ATOMS: atom_id res chain seq x y z
N MET A 1 -28.29 13.56 -45.64
CA MET A 1 -29.02 13.60 -44.35
C MET A 1 -28.33 12.65 -43.38
N ASN A 2 -27.57 13.21 -42.44
CA ASN A 2 -26.97 12.51 -41.29
C ASN A 2 -26.86 13.58 -40.16
N PRO A 3 -27.07 13.21 -38.90
CA PRO A 3 -27.72 14.07 -37.91
C PRO A 3 -26.80 15.08 -37.25
N ASN A 4 -27.42 16.20 -36.85
CA ASN A 4 -26.90 17.30 -36.05
C ASN A 4 -25.90 16.85 -34.97
N ILE A 5 -24.62 17.16 -35.19
CA ILE A 5 -23.64 17.27 -34.12
C ILE A 5 -24.04 18.54 -33.34
N PRO A 6 -24.37 18.46 -32.03
CA PRO A 6 -24.68 19.65 -31.27
C PRO A 6 -23.44 20.56 -31.31
N HIS A 7 -23.63 21.75 -31.87
CA HIS A 7 -22.63 22.81 -31.88
C HIS A 7 -22.07 22.95 -30.46
N GLN A 8 -20.80 22.60 -30.29
CA GLN A 8 -20.05 22.99 -29.10
C GLN A 8 -20.19 24.49 -28.96
N HIS A 9 -20.93 24.93 -27.95
CA HIS A 9 -20.94 26.31 -27.50
C HIS A 9 -19.49 26.71 -27.24
N ARG A 10 -18.87 27.38 -28.22
CA ARG A 10 -17.68 28.19 -28.00
C ARG A 10 -18.12 29.35 -27.13
N CYS A 11 -18.09 29.15 -25.81
CA CYS A 11 -18.14 30.26 -24.86
C CYS A 11 -16.92 31.14 -25.12
N GLY A 12 -17.07 32.14 -26.00
CA GLY A 12 -16.09 33.19 -26.29
C GLY A 12 -15.96 34.23 -25.16
N GLY A 13 -16.35 33.87 -23.94
CA GLY A 13 -16.08 34.71 -22.77
C GLY A 13 -14.61 34.62 -22.38
N PRO A 14 -14.02 35.68 -21.81
CA PRO A 14 -12.69 35.60 -21.22
C PRO A 14 -12.68 34.48 -20.17
N ALA A 15 -11.62 33.67 -20.17
CA ALA A 15 -11.46 32.61 -19.20
C ALA A 15 -11.63 33.18 -17.77
N PRO A 16 -12.37 32.50 -16.87
CA PRO A 16 -12.63 33.01 -15.54
C PRO A 16 -11.29 33.24 -14.83
N ARG A 17 -11.10 34.46 -14.33
CA ARG A 17 -9.88 34.80 -13.59
C ARG A 17 -9.93 34.18 -12.20
N LEU A 18 -8.79 33.63 -11.78
CA LEU A 18 -8.68 32.86 -10.53
C LEU A 18 -8.96 33.72 -9.29
N ASP A 19 -8.69 35.03 -9.36
CA ASP A 19 -8.98 36.01 -8.31
C ASP A 19 -10.46 36.37 -8.16
N ARG A 20 -11.32 35.91 -9.07
CA ARG A 20 -12.77 36.14 -9.06
C ARG A 20 -13.59 34.88 -8.77
N LEU A 21 -12.93 33.76 -8.50
CA LEU A 21 -13.61 32.52 -8.20
C LEU A 21 -14.17 32.53 -6.76
N PRO A 22 -15.37 31.95 -6.54
CA PRO A 22 -15.88 31.71 -5.20
C PRO A 22 -14.94 30.88 -4.32
N TYR A 23 -14.97 31.10 -3.00
CA TYR A 23 -14.09 30.44 -2.03
C TYR A 23 -14.23 28.91 -2.03
N ASP A 24 -15.44 28.38 -2.21
CA ASP A 24 -15.71 26.95 -2.32
C ASP A 24 -15.04 26.34 -3.56
N VAL A 25 -15.03 27.06 -4.68
CA VAL A 25 -14.32 26.63 -5.90
C VAL A 25 -12.80 26.64 -5.67
N LEU A 26 -12.27 27.69 -5.03
CA LEU A 26 -10.85 27.77 -4.67
C LEU A 26 -10.42 26.66 -3.70
N ASP A 27 -11.26 26.32 -2.72
CA ASP A 27 -11.04 25.20 -1.81
C ASP A 27 -10.99 23.86 -2.57
N HIS A 28 -11.89 23.62 -3.53
CA HIS A 28 -11.85 22.41 -4.37
C HIS A 28 -10.61 22.34 -5.26
N ILE A 29 -10.17 23.48 -5.82
CA ILE A 29 -8.93 23.57 -6.59
C ILE A 29 -7.74 23.23 -5.69
N ALA A 30 -7.66 23.83 -4.51
CA ALA A 30 -6.60 23.54 -3.54
C ALA A 30 -6.62 22.07 -3.10
N GLU A 31 -7.80 21.49 -2.85
CA GLU A 31 -7.92 20.06 -2.53
C GLU A 31 -7.41 19.20 -3.69
N TYR A 32 -7.77 19.55 -4.93
CA TYR A 32 -7.32 18.82 -6.10
C TYR A 32 -5.79 18.89 -6.26
N LEU A 33 -5.18 20.05 -6.02
CA LEU A 33 -3.73 20.22 -6.02
C LEU A 33 -3.06 19.35 -4.94
N CYS A 34 -3.66 19.25 -3.75
CA CYS A 34 -3.18 18.40 -2.67
C CYS A 34 -3.42 16.89 -2.88
N ARG A 35 -4.17 16.46 -3.92
CA ARG A 35 -4.51 15.03 -4.16
C ARG A 35 -3.46 14.23 -4.94
N LYS A 36 -2.38 14.81 -5.47
CA LYS A 36 -1.33 14.12 -6.28
C LYS A 36 0.09 14.62 -5.94
N PRO A 37 1.19 13.80 -5.92
CA PRO A 37 1.33 12.34 -5.98
C PRO A 37 2.15 11.76 -4.77
N ALA A 38 2.50 10.47 -4.87
CA ALA A 38 3.13 9.56 -3.89
C ALA A 38 4.39 10.02 -3.11
N THR A 39 4.89 11.24 -3.32
CA THR A 39 6.17 11.74 -2.79
C THR A 39 6.04 12.71 -1.60
N GLY A 40 4.84 12.86 -1.01
CA GLY A 40 4.62 13.73 0.17
C GLY A 40 4.65 15.24 -0.12
N ARG A 41 4.91 15.67 -1.37
CA ARG A 41 5.04 17.09 -1.77
C ARG A 41 3.79 17.69 -2.43
N ALA A 42 2.65 17.01 -2.39
CA ALA A 42 1.41 17.43 -3.05
C ALA A 42 0.93 18.84 -2.63
N CYS A 43 1.25 19.25 -1.40
CA CYS A 43 0.81 20.53 -0.85
C CYS A 43 1.65 21.73 -1.33
N VAL A 44 2.82 21.50 -1.94
CA VAL A 44 3.75 22.57 -2.35
C VAL A 44 3.16 23.44 -3.46
N SER A 45 2.46 22.83 -4.43
CA SER A 45 1.80 23.59 -5.50
C SER A 45 0.68 24.49 -4.98
N ALA A 46 -0.11 24.01 -4.01
CA ALA A 46 -1.14 24.83 -3.36
C ALA A 46 -0.52 25.98 -2.55
N MET A 47 0.63 25.77 -1.90
CA MET A 47 1.36 26.82 -1.19
C MET A 47 1.96 27.86 -2.14
N HIS A 48 2.53 27.46 -3.27
CA HIS A 48 2.99 28.41 -4.28
C HIS A 48 1.83 29.25 -4.81
N LEU A 49 0.68 28.62 -5.09
CA LEU A 49 -0.52 29.34 -5.50
C LEU A 49 -0.94 30.37 -4.44
N ALA A 50 -1.00 29.94 -3.17
CA ALA A 50 -1.31 30.80 -2.02
C ALA A 50 -0.42 32.04 -1.96
N LEU A 51 0.87 31.89 -2.26
CA LEU A 51 1.88 32.94 -2.18
C LEU A 51 1.95 33.84 -3.42
N VAL A 52 1.46 33.40 -4.57
CA VAL A 52 1.46 34.17 -5.81
C VAL A 52 0.17 34.99 -5.95
N VAL A 53 -0.96 34.47 -5.48
CA VAL A 53 -2.28 35.10 -5.65
C VAL A 53 -2.91 35.37 -4.27
N PRO A 54 -2.98 36.64 -3.80
CA PRO A 54 -3.45 36.97 -2.45
C PRO A 54 -4.85 36.43 -2.10
N THR A 55 -5.78 36.43 -3.06
CA THR A 55 -7.15 35.92 -2.86
C THR A 55 -7.18 34.40 -2.61
N THR A 56 -6.16 33.67 -3.03
CA THR A 56 -6.04 32.23 -2.82
C THR A 56 -5.28 31.86 -1.55
N PHE A 57 -4.68 32.84 -0.85
CA PHE A 57 -3.79 32.62 0.28
C PHE A 57 -4.47 31.79 1.38
N ALA A 58 -5.60 32.28 1.89
CA ALA A 58 -6.37 31.62 2.94
C ALA A 58 -6.94 30.25 2.52
N PRO A 59 -7.67 30.09 1.39
CA PRO A 59 -8.27 28.80 1.04
C PRO A 59 -7.19 27.73 0.78
N CYS A 60 -6.11 28.08 0.08
CA CYS A 60 -5.02 27.14 -0.18
C CYS A 60 -4.30 26.71 1.11
N LEU A 61 -3.94 27.65 1.99
CA LEU A 61 -3.28 27.31 3.25
C LEU A 61 -4.19 26.53 4.20
N HIS A 62 -5.49 26.85 4.26
CA HIS A 62 -6.45 26.07 5.03
C HIS A 62 -6.55 24.63 4.55
N VAL A 63 -6.57 24.39 3.23
CA VAL A 63 -6.55 23.02 2.70
C VAL A 63 -5.24 22.32 3.02
N VAL A 64 -4.10 23.00 2.84
CA VAL A 64 -2.77 22.48 3.18
C VAL A 64 -2.73 22.04 4.64
N ILE A 65 -3.05 22.92 5.58
CA ILE A 65 -3.06 22.62 7.03
C ILE A 65 -3.99 21.45 7.37
N ARG A 66 -5.16 21.38 6.70
CA ARG A 66 -6.16 20.31 6.89
C ARG A 66 -5.79 18.97 6.27
N LYS A 67 -4.81 18.90 5.35
CA LYS A 67 -4.43 17.68 4.64
C LYS A 67 -3.03 17.21 4.95
N LEU A 68 -2.20 18.07 5.54
CA LEU A 68 -0.82 17.72 5.86
C LEU A 68 -0.75 16.76 7.04
N ASP A 69 -0.09 15.62 6.84
CA ASP A 69 0.31 14.76 7.93
C ASP A 69 1.62 15.33 8.52
N PRO A 70 1.65 15.82 9.78
CA PRO A 70 2.90 16.17 10.43
C PRO A 70 3.84 14.97 10.43
N LEU A 71 5.07 15.17 9.94
CA LEU A 71 6.04 14.10 9.83
C LEU A 71 6.55 13.66 11.20
N PRO A 72 6.66 12.35 11.45
CA PRO A 72 7.14 11.80 12.73
C PRO A 72 8.61 12.11 13.05
N HIS A 73 9.39 12.64 12.11
CA HIS A 73 10.84 12.83 12.28
C HIS A 73 11.27 14.29 12.47
N VAL A 74 10.32 15.24 12.40
CA VAL A 74 10.64 16.68 12.44
C VAL A 74 10.09 17.35 13.73
N LEU A 75 9.73 16.56 14.74
CA LEU A 75 9.22 17.05 16.03
C LEU A 75 10.35 17.48 17.01
N ARG A 76 11.60 17.59 16.52
CA ARG A 76 12.76 17.97 17.32
C ARG A 76 13.47 19.18 16.75
N CYS A 77 12.96 20.35 17.09
CA CYS A 77 13.79 21.54 17.19
C CYS A 77 13.60 22.11 18.59
N ASP A 78 14.60 21.87 19.44
CA ASP A 78 14.73 22.61 20.68
C ASP A 78 15.29 23.97 20.30
N LEU A 79 14.44 25.01 20.30
CA LEU A 79 14.88 26.38 19.98
C LEU A 79 15.65 27.02 21.15
N ARG A 80 15.84 26.27 22.26
CA ARG A 80 16.66 26.67 23.41
C ARG A 80 18.15 26.43 23.12
N GLY A 81 18.69 27.21 22.19
CA GLY A 81 20.10 27.17 21.81
C GLY A 81 20.31 27.98 20.53
N TYR A 82 21.46 28.65 20.42
CA TYR A 82 21.81 29.67 19.42
C TYR A 82 21.78 29.25 17.92
N GLY A 83 21.09 28.18 17.54
CA GLY A 83 20.97 27.73 16.14
C GLY A 83 19.56 27.22 15.83
N GLY A 84 18.55 28.08 15.98
CA GLY A 84 17.13 27.75 15.77
C GLY A 84 16.84 27.00 14.46
N PHE A 85 15.66 26.40 14.33
CA PHE A 85 15.30 25.61 13.15
C PHE A 85 15.57 26.37 11.85
N HIS A 86 16.49 25.84 11.04
CA HIS A 86 16.85 26.38 9.73
C HIS A 86 16.18 25.53 8.66
N PRO A 87 15.03 25.98 8.11
CA PRO A 87 14.28 25.20 7.15
C PRO A 87 15.08 25.00 5.86
N LYS A 88 15.04 23.78 5.33
CA LYS A 88 15.65 23.39 4.05
C LYS A 88 14.59 23.27 2.97
N THR A 89 15.01 23.23 1.70
CA THR A 89 14.08 23.10 0.56
C THR A 89 13.26 21.80 0.66
N GLU A 90 13.85 20.74 1.21
CA GLU A 90 13.17 19.47 1.48
C GLU A 90 12.08 19.57 2.55
N ASP A 91 12.14 20.59 3.40
CA ASP A 91 11.17 20.83 4.46
C ASP A 91 9.95 21.61 3.98
N VAL A 92 9.97 22.18 2.77
CA VAL A 92 8.86 22.99 2.26
C VAL A 92 7.60 22.15 2.16
N GLY A 93 6.55 22.65 2.81
CA GLY A 93 5.27 21.99 2.94
C GLY A 93 5.25 20.90 3.98
N LEU A 94 6.21 20.85 4.90
CA LEU A 94 6.14 20.03 6.10
C LEU A 94 5.52 20.82 7.26
N MET A 95 4.83 20.12 8.15
CA MET A 95 4.37 20.65 9.42
C MET A 95 5.24 20.07 10.53
N ILE A 96 5.83 20.96 11.31
CA ILE A 96 6.85 20.65 12.32
C ILE A 96 6.31 21.08 13.69
N ALA A 97 6.65 20.35 14.74
CA ALA A 97 6.44 20.82 16.10
C ALA A 97 7.75 21.34 16.67
N VAL A 98 7.73 22.54 17.21
CA VAL A 98 8.87 23.14 17.90
C VAL A 98 8.51 23.34 19.36
N ASN A 99 9.46 23.13 20.27
CA ASN A 99 9.28 23.52 21.67
C ASN A 99 9.86 24.91 21.88
N TYR A 100 9.02 25.89 22.14
CA TYR A 100 9.43 27.24 22.49
C TYR A 100 9.04 27.50 23.93
N ASP A 101 10.03 27.67 24.79
CA ASP A 101 9.84 27.92 26.22
C ASP A 101 8.95 26.91 26.97
N GLY A 102 9.02 25.63 26.60
CA GLY A 102 8.20 24.58 27.20
C GLY A 102 6.78 24.49 26.63
N ARG A 103 6.43 25.36 25.68
CA ARG A 103 5.18 25.29 24.91
C ARG A 103 5.48 24.79 23.52
N ALA A 104 4.91 23.65 23.15
CA ALA A 104 5.04 23.22 21.76
C ALA A 104 4.10 23.99 20.84
N GLN A 105 4.64 24.42 19.71
CA GLN A 105 3.95 25.15 18.65
C GLN A 105 4.08 24.35 17.35
N MET A 106 3.02 24.36 16.55
CA MET A 106 3.06 23.76 15.21
C MET A 106 3.40 24.85 14.21
N LEU A 107 4.42 24.61 13.39
CA LEU A 107 4.80 25.52 12.31
C LEU A 107 4.63 24.80 10.97
N LEU A 108 4.06 25.47 9.98
CA LEU A 108 4.06 25.03 8.59
C LEU A 108 5.24 25.71 7.88
N VAL A 109 6.09 24.90 7.26
CA VAL A 109 7.21 25.41 6.46
C VAL A 109 6.68 25.85 5.10
N LEU A 110 6.70 27.16 4.87
CA LEU A 110 6.33 27.79 3.61
C LEU A 110 7.50 27.73 2.61
N PRO A 111 7.26 27.98 1.32
CA PRO A 111 8.33 28.25 0.36
C PRO A 111 9.32 29.29 0.91
N LEU A 112 10.59 28.90 0.93
CA LEU A 112 11.64 29.59 1.67
C LEU A 112 11.90 30.98 1.10
N ARG A 113 12.05 31.95 2.00
CA ARG A 113 12.29 33.36 1.67
C ARG A 113 13.42 33.93 2.50
N ASP A 114 14.11 34.93 1.97
CA ASP A 114 15.10 35.71 2.71
C ASP A 114 14.44 36.80 3.58
N GLU A 115 15.24 37.61 4.27
CA GLU A 115 14.78 38.73 5.12
C GLU A 115 13.99 39.80 4.34
N HIS A 116 14.22 39.91 3.02
CA HIS A 116 13.54 40.83 2.12
C HIS A 116 12.29 40.23 1.48
N ARG A 117 11.85 39.04 1.94
CA ARG A 117 10.69 38.28 1.42
C ARG A 117 10.89 37.74 0.01
N LEU A 118 12.10 37.78 -0.54
CA LEU A 118 12.37 37.22 -1.87
C LEU A 118 12.54 35.70 -1.76
N PRO A 119 12.16 34.93 -2.80
CA PRO A 119 12.41 33.49 -2.83
C PRO A 119 13.90 33.19 -2.60
N ALA A 120 14.21 32.31 -1.66
CA ALA A 120 15.59 31.97 -1.35
C ALA A 120 16.25 31.28 -2.55
N ALA A 121 17.19 31.97 -3.20
CA ALA A 121 17.94 31.42 -4.33
C ALA A 121 18.93 30.35 -3.84
N THR A 122 19.01 29.23 -4.54
CA THR A 122 20.00 28.18 -4.25
C THR A 122 21.22 28.32 -5.15
N VAL A 123 22.41 28.28 -4.58
CA VAL A 123 23.72 28.26 -5.27
C VAL A 123 24.44 26.95 -4.99
N ARG A 124 25.26 26.48 -5.92
CA ARG A 124 26.15 25.33 -5.68
C ARG A 124 27.48 25.84 -5.15
N ASP A 125 27.95 25.30 -4.03
CA ASP A 125 29.29 25.61 -3.52
C ASP A 125 30.37 24.94 -4.39
N ALA A 126 31.64 25.24 -4.12
CA ALA A 126 32.79 24.68 -4.85
C ALA A 126 32.87 23.15 -4.77
N GLN A 127 32.17 22.53 -3.81
CA GLN A 127 32.05 21.08 -3.64
C GLN A 127 30.77 20.50 -4.28
N GLY A 128 30.03 21.32 -5.04
CA GLY A 128 28.79 20.94 -5.72
C GLY A 128 27.57 20.81 -4.81
N ARG A 129 27.68 21.14 -3.52
CA ARG A 129 26.56 21.07 -2.56
C ARG A 129 25.66 22.28 -2.77
N VAL A 130 24.35 22.03 -2.75
CA VAL A 130 23.33 23.09 -2.88
C VAL A 130 23.20 23.80 -1.54
N ARG A 131 23.45 25.11 -1.51
CA ARG A 131 23.25 26.02 -0.38
C ARG A 131 22.36 27.18 -0.80
N PHE A 132 21.83 27.94 0.15
CA PHE A 132 21.14 29.20 -0.17
C PHE A 132 22.15 30.32 -0.37
N ALA A 133 21.91 31.17 -1.36
CA ALA A 133 22.73 32.36 -1.65
C ALA A 133 22.65 33.38 -0.52
N MET A 134 21.49 33.43 0.14
CA MET A 134 21.19 34.30 1.27
C MET A 134 20.64 33.47 2.44
N PRO A 135 20.79 33.92 3.69
CA PRO A 135 20.16 33.27 4.84
C PRO A 135 18.63 33.20 4.68
N VAL A 136 18.06 32.03 4.96
CA VAL A 136 16.60 31.84 4.96
C VAL A 136 16.02 32.47 6.22
N SER A 137 15.04 33.36 6.04
CA SER A 137 14.32 34.00 7.14
C SER A 137 13.22 33.09 7.67
N SER A 138 13.32 32.70 8.94
CA SER A 138 12.28 31.94 9.64
C SER A 138 10.97 32.72 9.71
N LYS A 139 11.02 34.05 9.83
CA LYS A 139 9.85 34.95 9.87
C LYS A 139 8.95 34.83 8.64
N TRP A 140 9.55 34.67 7.47
CA TRP A 140 8.82 34.60 6.19
C TRP A 140 8.63 33.17 5.66
N SER A 141 9.34 32.21 6.24
CA SER A 141 9.34 30.81 5.81
C SER A 141 8.62 29.87 6.78
N LEU A 142 8.23 30.33 7.97
CA LEU A 142 7.50 29.54 8.96
C LEU A 142 6.17 30.22 9.29
N LEU A 143 5.08 29.49 9.14
CA LEU A 143 3.74 29.93 9.54
C LEU A 143 3.34 29.22 10.83
N ASN A 144 3.02 29.98 11.88
CA ASN A 144 2.46 29.38 13.09
C ASN A 144 1.03 28.89 12.83
N VAL A 145 0.81 27.60 13.11
CA VAL A 145 -0.48 26.92 12.93
C VAL A 145 -1.06 26.63 14.32
N PRO A 146 -2.21 27.23 14.67
CA PRO A 146 -2.89 26.89 15.92
C PRO A 146 -3.23 25.39 15.96
N LEU A 147 -2.98 24.74 17.10
CA LEU A 147 -3.31 23.32 17.31
C LEU A 147 -4.79 23.01 17.01
N SER A 148 -5.70 23.97 17.23
CA SER A 148 -7.13 23.83 16.94
C SER A 148 -7.48 23.72 15.44
N GLN A 149 -6.53 24.03 14.55
CA GLN A 149 -6.67 23.90 13.10
C GLN A 149 -6.11 22.58 12.56
N VAL A 150 -5.26 21.89 13.33
CA VAL A 150 -4.67 20.61 12.95
C VAL A 150 -5.70 19.49 13.21
N ARG A 151 -6.22 18.89 12.13
CA ARG A 151 -7.23 17.81 12.18
C ARG A 151 -6.74 16.47 11.64
N THR A 152 -5.54 16.46 11.07
CA THR A 152 -4.97 15.35 10.29
C THR A 152 -4.37 14.26 11.18
N LYS A 153 -3.56 13.39 10.57
CA LYS A 153 -2.87 12.33 11.26
C LYS A 153 -1.65 12.83 12.00
N VAL A 154 -1.65 12.69 13.33
CA VAL A 154 -0.48 12.95 14.16
C VAL A 154 0.21 11.64 14.49
N SER A 155 1.54 11.61 14.36
CA SER A 155 2.36 10.46 14.75
C SER A 155 3.33 10.88 15.85
N ILE A 156 3.25 10.24 17.03
CA ILE A 156 4.19 10.41 18.13
C ILE A 156 5.25 9.30 18.03
N VAL A 157 6.54 9.63 18.11
CA VAL A 157 7.62 8.63 18.02
C VAL A 157 8.50 8.61 19.27
N HIS A 158 9.01 7.42 19.62
CA HIS A 158 9.89 7.17 20.76
C HIS A 158 11.01 8.21 20.93
N GLY A 159 11.21 8.62 22.19
CA GLY A 159 12.24 9.56 22.59
C GLY A 159 11.84 11.03 22.46
N GLU A 160 10.68 11.34 21.88
CA GLU A 160 10.21 12.72 21.80
C GLU A 160 9.67 13.18 23.17
N ARG A 161 10.27 14.24 23.72
CA ARG A 161 9.79 14.89 24.96
C ARG A 161 8.47 15.63 24.78
N ILE A 162 7.98 15.76 23.54
CA ILE A 162 6.82 16.54 23.18
C ILE A 162 5.72 15.60 22.69
N SER A 163 4.77 15.28 23.57
CA SER A 163 3.58 14.50 23.25
C SER A 163 2.36 15.41 23.06
N ILE A 164 2.47 16.45 22.22
CA ILE A 164 1.30 17.29 21.93
C ILE A 164 0.40 16.59 20.92
N VAL A 165 -0.80 16.26 21.36
CA VAL A 165 -1.89 15.83 20.47
C VAL A 165 -2.83 17.02 20.26
N PRO A 166 -3.02 17.50 19.02
CA PRO A 166 -3.99 18.53 18.72
C PRO A 166 -5.41 18.14 19.15
N PRO A 167 -6.21 19.06 19.71
CA PRO A 167 -7.52 18.74 20.27
C PRO A 167 -8.58 18.34 19.23
N ARG A 168 -8.31 18.57 17.94
CA ARG A 168 -9.18 18.16 16.82
C ARG A 168 -8.56 17.06 15.96
N CYS A 169 -7.51 16.40 16.45
CA CYS A 169 -6.87 15.30 15.76
C CYS A 169 -7.88 14.17 15.52
N GLN A 170 -7.97 13.70 14.28
CA GLN A 170 -8.86 12.60 13.89
C GLN A 170 -8.13 11.26 13.77
N ARG A 171 -6.80 11.29 13.60
CA ARG A 171 -5.98 10.08 13.46
C ARG A 171 -4.71 10.22 14.29
N LEU A 172 -4.48 9.31 15.22
CA LEU A 172 -3.33 9.34 16.11
C LEU A 172 -2.57 8.03 15.94
N SER A 173 -1.29 8.12 15.65
CA SER A 173 -0.37 6.98 15.62
C SER A 173 0.67 7.18 16.70
N ILE A 174 0.90 6.18 17.55
CA ILE A 174 1.92 6.23 18.60
C ILE A 174 2.91 5.13 18.29
N ARG A 175 4.18 5.47 18.07
CA ARG A 175 5.24 4.52 17.70
C ARG A 175 6.33 4.48 18.76
N GLY A 176 6.54 3.31 19.34
CA GLY A 176 7.55 3.10 20.38
C GLY A 176 7.22 3.70 21.72
N SER A 177 8.07 3.41 22.70
CA SER A 177 7.78 3.69 24.11
C SER A 177 7.73 5.20 24.36
N LEU A 178 6.72 5.68 25.06
CA LEU A 178 6.55 7.12 25.32
C LEU A 178 7.56 7.69 26.33
N GLY A 179 8.46 6.87 26.90
CA GLY A 179 9.50 7.29 27.87
C GLY A 179 8.96 7.82 29.21
N GLY A 180 7.71 8.29 29.26
CA GLY A 180 6.94 8.68 30.43
C GLY A 180 5.59 7.95 30.51
N SER A 181 4.79 8.31 31.51
CA SER A 181 3.46 7.74 31.71
C SER A 181 2.51 8.11 30.57
N TRP A 182 1.74 7.13 30.10
CA TRP A 182 0.62 7.32 29.17
C TRP A 182 -0.39 8.38 29.64
N SER A 183 -0.42 8.69 30.93
CA SER A 183 -1.21 9.79 31.50
C SER A 183 -0.85 11.18 30.96
N SER A 184 0.31 11.34 30.32
CA SER A 184 0.73 12.60 29.68
C SER A 184 0.14 12.81 28.29
N VAL A 185 -0.38 11.76 27.65
CA VAL A 185 -0.97 11.83 26.31
C VAL A 185 -2.47 12.02 26.45
N SER A 186 -2.97 13.23 26.14
CA SER A 186 -4.41 13.48 26.08
C SER A 186 -4.96 12.95 24.75
N ILE A 187 -5.87 11.98 24.81
CA ILE A 187 -6.54 11.44 23.62
C ILE A 187 -7.74 12.35 23.27
N PRO A 188 -7.78 12.97 22.08
CA PRO A 188 -8.88 13.86 21.72
C PRO A 188 -10.19 13.12 21.50
N SER A 189 -11.30 13.72 21.92
CA SER A 189 -12.65 13.16 21.70
C SER A 189 -13.06 13.08 20.22
N THR A 190 -12.38 13.82 19.34
CA THR A 190 -12.59 13.80 17.88
C THR A 190 -11.88 12.65 17.17
N LEU A 191 -11.15 11.81 17.89
CA LEU A 191 -10.34 10.76 17.28
C LEU A 191 -11.23 9.68 16.64
N HIS A 192 -10.92 9.33 15.40
CA HIS A 192 -11.58 8.27 14.64
C HIS A 192 -10.66 7.08 14.36
N GLU A 193 -9.33 7.30 14.34
CA GLU A 193 -8.35 6.24 14.09
C GLU A 193 -7.23 6.31 15.13
N LEU A 194 -6.99 5.20 15.83
CA LEU A 194 -5.89 5.04 16.77
C LEU A 194 -4.96 3.92 16.29
N GLY A 195 -3.69 4.25 16.10
CA GLY A 195 -2.62 3.33 15.76
C GLY A 195 -1.60 3.25 16.89
N LEU A 196 -1.28 2.05 17.33
CA LEU A 196 -0.30 1.72 18.35
C LEU A 196 0.76 0.85 17.70
N ASP A 197 1.98 1.34 17.57
CA ASP A 197 3.04 0.74 16.77
C ASP A 197 4.32 0.51 17.60
N SER A 198 5.13 -0.47 17.22
CA SER A 198 6.57 -0.58 17.48
C SER A 198 7.00 -0.38 18.95
N GLY A 199 6.37 -1.03 19.92
CA GLY A 199 6.70 -0.94 21.35
C GLY A 199 6.03 0.21 22.11
N SER A 200 4.91 0.74 21.58
CA SER A 200 4.13 1.80 22.22
C SER A 200 3.42 1.36 23.51
N LEU A 201 3.04 0.10 23.60
CA LEU A 201 2.45 -0.50 24.79
C LEU A 201 3.56 -1.06 25.68
N SER A 202 3.58 -0.64 26.95
CA SER A 202 4.58 -1.05 27.95
C SER A 202 3.91 -1.19 29.31
N THR A 203 4.58 -1.84 30.26
CA THR A 203 4.14 -2.11 31.63
C THR A 203 3.64 -0.89 32.40
N THR A 204 4.11 0.32 32.03
CA THR A 204 3.66 1.60 32.60
C THR A 204 2.15 1.85 32.41
N LEU A 205 1.50 1.19 31.44
CA LEU A 205 0.05 1.25 31.23
C LEU A 205 -0.76 0.64 32.38
N ILE A 206 -0.25 -0.39 33.05
CA ILE A 206 -1.00 -1.05 34.13
C ILE A 206 -1.18 -0.09 35.31
N GLY A 207 -0.18 0.72 35.62
CA GLY A 207 -0.29 1.79 36.63
C GLY A 207 -1.24 2.91 36.20
N ALA A 208 -1.44 3.09 34.88
CA ALA A 208 -2.32 4.08 34.28
C ALA A 208 -3.69 3.51 33.86
N ARG A 209 -4.13 2.39 34.47
CA ARG A 209 -5.34 1.64 34.11
C ARG A 209 -6.57 2.53 33.86
N ASN A 210 -6.74 3.58 34.65
CA ASN A 210 -7.90 4.48 34.58
C ASN A 210 -7.75 5.60 33.53
N ASN A 211 -6.58 5.79 32.92
CA ASN A 211 -6.34 6.95 32.07
C ASN A 211 -6.47 6.64 30.58
N LEU A 212 -5.91 5.54 30.07
CA LEU A 212 -6.03 5.26 28.63
C LEU A 212 -7.41 4.70 28.28
N VAL A 213 -7.85 3.76 29.11
CA VAL A 213 -8.96 2.85 28.84
C VAL A 213 -10.30 3.59 28.97
N ASP A 214 -10.42 4.46 29.98
CA ASP A 214 -11.59 5.33 30.16
C ASP A 214 -11.63 6.49 29.15
N GLN A 215 -10.53 6.72 28.42
CA GLN A 215 -10.42 7.80 27.43
C GLN A 215 -10.61 7.34 25.99
N PHE A 216 -11.04 6.09 25.75
CA PHE A 216 -11.36 5.66 24.39
C PHE A 216 -12.44 6.57 23.79
N PRO A 217 -12.16 7.28 22.68
CA PRO A 217 -13.11 8.24 22.16
C PRO A 217 -14.38 7.52 21.67
N PRO A 218 -15.58 8.03 21.99
CA PRO A 218 -16.85 7.36 21.65
C PRO A 218 -17.08 7.26 20.14
N HIS A 219 -16.28 7.93 19.32
CA HIS A 219 -16.36 7.92 17.86
C HIS A 219 -15.18 7.20 17.19
N LEU A 220 -14.40 6.42 17.96
CA LEU A 220 -13.29 5.65 17.43
C LEU A 220 -13.81 4.56 16.47
N ARG A 221 -13.32 4.56 15.22
CA ARG A 221 -13.74 3.64 14.15
C ARG A 221 -12.67 2.65 13.73
N THR A 222 -11.40 3.02 13.90
CA THR A 222 -10.26 2.18 13.52
C THR A 222 -9.31 2.04 14.70
N LEU A 223 -9.01 0.80 15.06
CA LEU A 223 -7.98 0.47 16.03
C LEU A 223 -6.91 -0.39 15.34
N SER A 224 -5.67 0.06 15.36
CA SER A 224 -4.53 -0.66 14.79
C SER A 224 -3.47 -0.86 15.86
N ILE A 225 -3.09 -2.10 16.14
CA ILE A 225 -2.04 -2.48 17.08
C ILE A 225 -1.01 -3.27 16.29
N ILE A 226 0.18 -2.72 16.05
CA ILE A 226 1.21 -3.25 15.16
C ILE A 226 2.52 -3.33 15.94
N ASN A 227 3.05 -4.52 16.22
CA ASN A 227 4.32 -4.69 16.97
C ASN A 227 4.35 -3.85 18.25
N ALA A 228 3.19 -3.67 18.90
CA ALA A 228 3.04 -2.64 19.92
C ALA A 228 3.73 -2.98 21.23
N PHE A 229 4.18 -4.22 21.41
CA PHE A 229 4.90 -4.69 22.59
C PHE A 229 6.36 -4.94 22.27
N GLN A 230 7.23 -4.77 23.25
CA GLN A 230 8.59 -5.30 23.18
C GLN A 230 8.53 -6.83 23.29
N THR A 231 9.47 -7.51 22.63
CA THR A 231 9.62 -8.97 22.73
C THR A 231 9.70 -9.37 24.21
N SER A 232 8.84 -10.29 24.63
CA SER A 232 8.75 -10.80 26.02
C SER A 232 8.15 -9.85 27.08
N ASP A 233 7.28 -8.89 26.73
CA ASP A 233 6.56 -8.10 27.75
C ASP A 233 5.62 -9.01 28.59
N PRO A 234 5.86 -9.20 29.91
CA PRO A 234 5.06 -10.09 30.75
C PRO A 234 3.62 -9.60 30.95
N ASN A 235 3.36 -8.32 30.71
CA ASN A 235 2.08 -7.67 30.94
C ASN A 235 1.20 -7.57 29.68
N ARG A 236 1.71 -8.07 28.54
CA ARG A 236 1.03 -8.04 27.25
C ARG A 236 -0.40 -8.57 27.29
N ASP A 237 -0.62 -9.71 27.94
CA ASP A 237 -1.94 -10.32 28.04
C ASP A 237 -2.94 -9.41 28.75
N THR A 238 -2.55 -8.89 29.92
CA THR A 238 -3.36 -7.96 30.70
C THR A 238 -3.68 -6.68 29.93
N ILE A 239 -2.69 -6.08 29.25
CA ILE A 239 -2.88 -4.85 28.50
C ILE A 239 -3.83 -5.07 27.31
N LEU A 240 -3.63 -6.12 26.52
CA LEU A 240 -4.51 -6.44 25.39
C LEU A 240 -5.93 -6.75 25.84
N THR A 241 -6.08 -7.54 26.90
CA THR A 241 -7.38 -7.87 27.50
C THR A 241 -8.12 -6.60 27.88
N LEU A 242 -7.47 -5.71 28.64
CA LEU A 242 -8.07 -4.42 29.05
C LEU A 242 -8.45 -3.54 27.85
N LEU A 243 -7.58 -3.45 26.83
CA LEU A 243 -7.84 -2.69 25.61
C LEU A 243 -9.09 -3.20 24.89
N PHE A 244 -9.25 -4.52 24.77
CA PHE A 244 -10.40 -5.10 24.06
C PHE A 244 -11.71 -5.02 24.87
N GLU A 245 -11.65 -5.16 26.19
CA GLU A 245 -12.82 -5.06 27.07
C GLU A 245 -13.48 -3.67 26.96
N HIS A 246 -12.68 -2.61 26.88
CA HIS A 246 -13.15 -1.21 26.89
C HIS A 246 -13.13 -0.53 25.52
N ALA A 247 -12.68 -1.23 24.48
CA ALA A 247 -12.80 -0.74 23.12
C ALA A 247 -14.26 -0.41 22.76
N THR A 248 -14.45 0.68 22.03
CA THR A 248 -15.77 1.24 21.76
C THR A 248 -16.56 0.39 20.76
N SER A 249 -17.89 0.39 20.88
CA SER A 249 -18.79 -0.32 19.97
C SER A 249 -18.86 0.28 18.55
N THR A 250 -18.26 1.46 18.35
CA THR A 250 -18.20 2.16 17.06
C THR A 250 -17.08 1.68 16.13
N LEU A 251 -16.26 0.72 16.58
CA LEU A 251 -15.19 0.17 15.77
C LEU A 251 -15.73 -0.54 14.52
N THR A 252 -15.17 -0.15 13.37
CA THR A 252 -15.49 -0.72 12.05
C THR A 252 -14.29 -1.42 11.41
N SER A 253 -13.09 -1.19 11.93
CA SER A 253 -11.83 -1.76 11.47
C SER A 253 -10.92 -2.06 12.65
N ILE A 254 -10.46 -3.30 12.75
CA ILE A 254 -9.46 -3.73 13.73
C ILE A 254 -8.29 -4.37 13.01
N THR A 255 -7.08 -3.91 13.31
CA THR A 255 -5.82 -4.48 12.80
C THR A 255 -4.94 -4.87 13.97
N LEU A 256 -4.63 -6.15 14.10
CA LEU A 256 -3.66 -6.69 15.05
C LEU A 256 -2.53 -7.30 14.24
N ARG A 257 -1.36 -6.66 14.28
CA ARG A 257 -0.15 -7.14 13.62
C ARG A 257 1.00 -7.36 14.61
N ASN A 258 1.66 -8.52 14.56
CA ASN A 258 2.86 -8.78 15.37
C ASN A 258 3.96 -9.51 14.58
N ASP A 259 4.78 -8.75 13.86
CA ASP A 259 5.84 -9.23 12.99
C ASP A 259 6.90 -10.08 13.73
N HIS A 260 6.96 -10.03 15.07
CA HIS A 260 7.78 -10.91 15.92
C HIS A 260 7.20 -12.32 16.13
N ALA A 261 6.15 -12.66 15.39
CA ALA A 261 5.45 -13.94 15.39
C ALA A 261 4.66 -14.28 16.66
N GLU A 262 4.90 -13.66 17.81
CA GLU A 262 4.37 -14.14 19.10
C GLU A 262 2.84 -14.38 19.15
N VAL A 263 2.42 -15.52 19.73
CA VAL A 263 1.02 -15.89 19.98
C VAL A 263 0.23 -14.79 20.72
N LEU A 264 -0.98 -14.48 20.23
CA LEU A 264 -1.97 -13.69 20.97
C LEU A 264 -2.39 -14.45 22.24
N PRO A 265 -2.16 -13.91 23.45
CA PRO A 265 -2.48 -14.61 24.70
C PRO A 265 -3.94 -15.06 24.83
N ASP A 266 -4.17 -16.12 25.59
CA ASP A 266 -5.47 -16.76 25.72
C ASP A 266 -6.57 -15.81 26.22
N ARG A 267 -6.30 -15.01 27.26
CA ARG A 267 -7.30 -14.07 27.79
C ARG A 267 -7.57 -12.94 26.79
N ALA A 268 -6.52 -12.42 26.17
CA ALA A 268 -6.65 -11.46 25.09
C ALA A 268 -7.48 -11.99 23.90
N ARG A 269 -7.36 -13.27 23.53
CA ARG A 269 -8.22 -13.89 22.49
C ARG A 269 -9.68 -13.92 22.88
N VAL A 270 -9.99 -14.32 24.12
CA VAL A 270 -11.37 -14.33 24.64
C VAL A 270 -11.94 -12.91 24.67
N ALA A 271 -11.18 -11.94 25.17
CA ALA A 271 -11.59 -10.54 25.19
C ALA A 271 -11.80 -9.98 23.78
N LEU A 272 -10.95 -10.35 22.82
CA LEU A 272 -11.14 -10.00 21.41
C LEU A 272 -12.44 -10.61 20.85
N ALA A 273 -12.71 -11.90 21.11
CA ALA A 273 -13.96 -12.53 20.67
C ALA A 273 -15.19 -11.81 21.25
N MET A 274 -15.17 -11.47 22.54
CA MET A 274 -16.23 -10.71 23.19
C MET A 274 -16.38 -9.31 22.59
N LEU A 275 -15.27 -8.63 22.28
CA LEU A 275 -15.30 -7.35 21.56
C LEU A 275 -15.98 -7.51 20.20
N LEU A 276 -15.58 -8.49 19.38
CA LEU A 276 -16.12 -8.70 18.04
C LEU A 276 -17.64 -8.96 18.06
N GLN A 277 -18.14 -9.71 19.04
CA GLN A 277 -19.57 -9.93 19.23
C GLN A 277 -20.36 -8.62 19.46
N ARG A 278 -19.74 -7.62 20.09
CA ARG A 278 -20.34 -6.29 20.35
C ARG A 278 -20.21 -5.33 19.15
N LEU A 279 -19.59 -5.76 18.04
CA LEU A 279 -19.31 -4.92 16.88
C LEU A 279 -20.09 -5.38 15.64
N PRO A 280 -21.42 -5.20 15.59
CA PRO A 280 -22.22 -5.60 14.43
C PRO A 280 -21.85 -4.80 13.16
N SER A 281 -21.26 -3.62 13.31
CA SER A 281 -20.79 -2.76 12.21
C SER A 281 -19.34 -3.06 11.78
N LEU A 282 -18.69 -4.08 12.33
CA LEU A 282 -17.32 -4.42 11.96
C LEU A 282 -17.26 -4.82 10.48
N SER A 283 -16.50 -4.02 9.73
CA SER A 283 -16.36 -4.21 8.29
C SER A 283 -14.98 -4.75 7.90
N GLN A 284 -13.98 -4.61 8.76
CA GLN A 284 -12.61 -5.06 8.49
C GLN A 284 -11.98 -5.68 9.74
N LEU A 285 -11.38 -6.86 9.56
CA LEU A 285 -10.50 -7.47 10.55
C LEU A 285 -9.20 -7.93 9.89
N GLU A 286 -8.08 -7.59 10.50
CA GLU A 286 -6.75 -8.05 10.12
C GLU A 286 -6.02 -8.63 11.34
N LEU A 287 -5.65 -9.92 11.28
CA LEU A 287 -4.90 -10.64 12.32
C LEU A 287 -3.67 -11.30 11.68
N GLN A 288 -2.47 -10.77 11.91
CA GLN A 288 -1.26 -11.28 11.25
C GLN A 288 0.00 -11.08 12.10
N PRO A 289 0.99 -11.98 12.06
CA PRO A 289 0.83 -13.42 12.01
C PRO A 289 0.14 -13.97 13.28
N CYS A 290 -0.54 -15.09 13.13
CA CYS A 290 -1.05 -15.92 14.20
C CYS A 290 -0.17 -17.17 14.27
N GLU A 291 0.51 -17.34 15.40
CA GLU A 291 1.45 -18.44 15.59
C GLU A 291 0.79 -19.81 15.77
N ASN A 292 -0.41 -19.84 16.36
CA ASN A 292 -1.21 -21.04 16.55
C ASN A 292 -2.69 -20.75 16.29
N VAL A 293 -3.49 -21.80 16.12
CA VAL A 293 -4.95 -21.71 15.87
C VAL A 293 -5.80 -21.92 17.11
N HIS A 294 -5.22 -22.35 18.23
CA HIS A 294 -5.98 -22.56 19.47
C HIS A 294 -6.71 -21.28 19.85
N GLY A 295 -7.99 -21.37 20.21
CA GLY A 295 -8.83 -20.23 20.58
C GLY A 295 -9.17 -19.27 19.44
N LEU A 296 -8.55 -19.35 18.25
CA LEU A 296 -8.93 -18.50 17.11
C LEU A 296 -10.28 -18.92 16.51
N ASP A 297 -10.70 -20.16 16.73
CA ASP A 297 -12.05 -20.63 16.43
C ASP A 297 -13.10 -19.74 17.11
N THR A 298 -12.93 -19.43 18.40
CA THR A 298 -13.83 -18.51 19.12
C THR A 298 -13.83 -17.09 18.54
N VAL A 299 -12.66 -16.60 18.13
CA VAL A 299 -12.50 -15.28 17.50
C VAL A 299 -13.19 -15.24 16.13
N MET A 300 -13.01 -16.27 15.30
CA MET A 300 -13.67 -16.36 13.98
C MET A 300 -15.18 -16.53 14.13
N ALA A 301 -15.62 -17.32 15.11
CA ALA A 301 -17.03 -17.55 15.37
C ALA A 301 -17.78 -16.28 15.80
N ALA A 302 -17.07 -15.35 16.45
CA ALA A 302 -17.56 -14.04 16.88
C ALA A 302 -17.69 -13.00 15.76
N LEU A 303 -17.18 -13.27 14.56
CA LEU A 303 -17.24 -12.32 13.45
C LEU A 303 -18.68 -12.13 12.96
N PRO A 304 -19.03 -10.91 12.48
CA PRO A 304 -20.29 -10.69 11.80
C PRO A 304 -20.44 -11.66 10.61
N ARG A 305 -21.51 -12.44 10.61
CA ARG A 305 -21.79 -13.43 9.54
C ARG A 305 -22.20 -12.76 8.23
N SER A 306 -22.64 -11.51 8.29
CA SER A 306 -22.97 -10.67 7.15
C SER A 306 -22.29 -9.31 7.25
N GLY A 307 -21.97 -8.69 6.11
CA GLY A 307 -21.46 -7.32 6.07
C GLY A 307 -19.94 -7.17 6.23
N LEU A 308 -19.21 -8.24 6.59
CA LEU A 308 -17.75 -8.22 6.68
C LEU A 308 -17.13 -7.99 5.29
N ARG A 309 -16.50 -6.83 5.11
CA ARG A 309 -15.94 -6.41 3.82
C ARG A 309 -14.51 -6.92 3.61
N LYS A 310 -13.68 -6.94 4.66
CA LYS A 310 -12.28 -7.35 4.56
C LYS A 310 -11.93 -8.28 5.72
N LEU A 311 -11.42 -9.45 5.39
CA LEU A 311 -10.78 -10.35 6.34
C LEU A 311 -9.36 -10.60 5.88
N ALA A 312 -8.39 -10.36 6.75
CA ALA A 312 -6.98 -10.58 6.46
C ALA A 312 -6.34 -11.41 7.59
N LEU A 313 -5.86 -12.61 7.27
CA LEU A 313 -5.29 -13.55 8.22
C LEU A 313 -3.90 -13.97 7.78
N GLY A 314 -2.98 -14.04 8.74
CA GLY A 314 -1.65 -14.58 8.56
C GLY A 314 -1.48 -15.75 9.49
N LEU A 315 -1.27 -16.96 8.98
CA LEU A 315 -1.23 -18.18 9.77
C LEU A 315 0.16 -18.80 9.66
N ASN A 316 0.81 -19.02 10.80
CA ASN A 316 2.02 -19.82 10.86
C ASN A 316 1.64 -21.31 10.90
N LEU A 317 1.98 -22.02 9.84
CA LEU A 317 1.65 -23.43 9.72
C LEU A 317 2.67 -24.35 10.41
N THR A 318 3.81 -23.80 10.85
CA THR A 318 4.94 -24.56 11.44
C THR A 318 5.03 -24.50 12.94
N ASN A 319 4.48 -23.45 13.57
CA ASN A 319 4.52 -23.31 15.02
C ASN A 319 3.34 -24.09 15.64
N GLY A 320 3.62 -24.79 16.73
CA GLY A 320 2.76 -25.78 17.38
C GLY A 320 3.60 -26.97 17.83
N SER A 321 3.25 -27.58 18.96
CA SER A 321 3.83 -28.86 19.38
C SER A 321 3.76 -29.87 18.24
N ASN A 322 4.68 -30.84 18.23
CA ASN A 322 4.65 -31.93 17.24
C ASN A 322 3.33 -32.72 17.29
N ASP A 323 2.58 -32.61 18.39
CA ASP A 323 1.23 -33.12 18.51
C ASP A 323 0.26 -32.30 17.65
N ILE A 324 -0.27 -32.97 16.63
CA ILE A 324 -1.27 -32.45 15.72
C ILE A 324 -2.59 -32.36 16.49
N ASP A 325 -2.95 -31.19 17.01
CA ASP A 325 -4.35 -30.94 17.38
C ASP A 325 -5.14 -30.70 16.08
N GLU A 326 -5.38 -31.78 15.32
CA GLU A 326 -6.19 -31.77 14.09
C GLU A 326 -7.59 -31.21 14.37
N ASP A 327 -8.13 -31.51 15.54
CA ASP A 327 -9.43 -31.02 15.96
C ASP A 327 -9.45 -29.50 16.13
N ALA A 328 -8.38 -28.88 16.65
CA ALA A 328 -8.29 -27.42 16.72
C ALA A 328 -8.26 -26.77 15.32
N TRP A 329 -7.56 -27.37 14.35
CA TRP A 329 -7.58 -26.88 12.98
C TRP A 329 -8.95 -27.05 12.34
N ALA A 330 -9.62 -28.18 12.57
CA ALA A 330 -10.97 -28.44 12.07
C ALA A 330 -12.00 -27.48 12.69
N ARG A 331 -11.97 -27.25 14.01
CA ARG A 331 -12.83 -26.26 14.70
C ARG A 331 -12.59 -24.85 14.19
N PHE A 332 -11.33 -24.47 14.03
CA PHE A 332 -10.95 -23.16 13.48
C PHE A 332 -11.48 -22.97 12.05
N ALA A 333 -11.27 -23.98 11.18
CA ALA A 333 -11.74 -23.97 9.81
C ALA A 333 -13.28 -23.88 9.73
N ALA A 334 -14.00 -24.63 10.56
CA ALA A 334 -15.46 -24.59 10.63
C ALA A 334 -16.03 -23.26 11.15
N SER A 335 -15.23 -22.46 11.84
CA SER A 335 -15.68 -21.21 12.48
C SER A 335 -15.70 -20.00 11.54
N PHE A 336 -15.13 -20.11 10.34
CA PHE A 336 -15.06 -19.02 9.38
C PHE A 336 -16.44 -18.46 8.98
N PRO A 337 -16.52 -17.16 8.64
CA PRO A 337 -17.69 -16.65 7.93
C PRO A 337 -17.80 -17.31 6.55
N THR A 338 -19.02 -17.47 6.04
CA THR A 338 -19.26 -18.14 4.75
C THR A 338 -18.76 -17.33 3.56
N THR A 339 -18.93 -16.00 3.62
CA THR A 339 -18.56 -15.09 2.52
C THR A 339 -17.93 -13.81 3.07
N VAL A 340 -17.01 -13.25 2.29
CA VAL A 340 -16.43 -11.91 2.52
C VAL A 340 -16.27 -11.18 1.20
N ARG A 341 -16.19 -9.85 1.22
CA ARG A 341 -15.90 -9.09 -0.01
C ARG A 341 -14.44 -9.23 -0.44
N SER A 342 -13.51 -9.10 0.51
CA SER A 342 -12.06 -9.22 0.30
C SER A 342 -11.45 -10.16 1.32
N LEU A 343 -10.78 -11.21 0.86
CA LEU A 343 -10.03 -12.15 1.69
C LEU A 343 -8.54 -12.03 1.39
N THR A 344 -7.73 -11.83 2.43
CA THR A 344 -6.27 -11.94 2.37
C THR A 344 -5.81 -13.08 3.26
N MET A 345 -5.21 -14.11 2.69
CA MET A 345 -4.60 -15.22 3.44
C MET A 345 -3.10 -15.22 3.23
N ARG A 346 -2.34 -15.18 4.32
CA ARG A 346 -0.88 -15.34 4.32
C ARG A 346 -0.51 -16.62 5.05
N PHE A 347 0.00 -17.61 4.33
CA PHE A 347 0.48 -18.87 4.88
C PHE A 347 1.98 -18.78 5.12
N LEU A 348 2.36 -18.67 6.39
CA LEU A 348 3.74 -18.56 6.82
C LEU A 348 4.27 -19.96 7.12
N GLY A 349 5.46 -20.24 6.62
CA GLY A 349 6.16 -21.52 6.78
C GLY A 349 7.66 -21.32 6.80
N ARG A 350 8.40 -22.38 7.13
CA ARG A 350 9.85 -22.44 7.10
C ARG A 350 10.30 -23.03 5.76
N ARG A 351 11.60 -22.92 5.45
CA ARG A 351 12.15 -23.49 4.20
C ARG A 351 11.89 -25.00 4.09
N HIS A 352 12.04 -25.71 5.20
CA HIS A 352 11.81 -27.15 5.32
C HIS A 352 10.57 -27.41 6.18
N ASP A 353 9.40 -27.20 5.56
CA ASP A 353 8.15 -27.44 6.25
C ASP A 353 7.94 -28.94 6.52
N PRO A 354 7.53 -29.32 7.73
CA PRO A 354 7.17 -30.70 8.04
C PRO A 354 5.92 -31.14 7.25
N PRO A 355 5.74 -32.45 6.98
CA PRO A 355 4.57 -32.98 6.26
C PRO A 355 3.22 -32.54 6.83
N ILE A 356 3.14 -32.34 8.15
CA ILE A 356 1.98 -31.81 8.88
C ILE A 356 1.41 -30.51 8.30
N VAL A 357 2.25 -29.65 7.71
CA VAL A 357 1.83 -28.39 7.08
C VAL A 357 0.85 -28.65 5.93
N LYS A 358 1.06 -29.72 5.16
CA LYS A 358 0.14 -30.12 4.08
C LYS A 358 -1.22 -30.52 4.65
N ALA A 359 -1.24 -31.35 5.69
CA ALA A 359 -2.49 -31.79 6.33
C ALA A 359 -3.29 -30.59 6.85
N ARG A 360 -2.63 -29.65 7.54
CA ARG A 360 -3.24 -28.39 8.02
C ARG A 360 -3.84 -27.56 6.88
N LEU A 361 -3.12 -27.43 5.76
CA LEU A 361 -3.63 -26.74 4.56
C LEU A 361 -4.87 -27.44 3.97
N LEU A 362 -4.86 -28.77 3.88
CA LEU A 362 -5.98 -29.53 3.32
C LEU A 362 -7.24 -29.46 4.19
N VAL A 363 -7.10 -29.33 5.51
CA VAL A 363 -8.24 -29.09 6.42
C VAL A 363 -8.75 -27.66 6.28
N LEU A 364 -7.85 -26.69 6.25
CA LEU A 364 -8.19 -25.27 6.32
C LEU A 364 -8.75 -24.72 5.00
N VAL A 365 -8.08 -24.99 3.88
CA VAL A 365 -8.33 -24.33 2.59
C VAL A 365 -9.76 -24.52 2.08
N PRO A 366 -10.36 -25.73 2.11
CA PRO A 366 -11.73 -25.92 1.66
C PRO A 366 -12.77 -25.11 2.44
N CYS A 367 -12.46 -24.78 3.71
CA CYS A 367 -13.36 -24.07 4.61
C CYS A 367 -13.19 -22.54 4.57
N LEU A 368 -12.27 -22.02 3.75
CA LEU A 368 -12.04 -20.58 3.68
C LEU A 368 -13.30 -19.85 3.18
N PRO A 369 -13.57 -18.63 3.69
CA PRO A 369 -14.68 -17.82 3.21
C PRO A 369 -14.62 -17.59 1.71
N LEU A 370 -15.78 -17.63 1.03
CA LEU A 370 -15.86 -17.26 -0.38
C LEU A 370 -15.62 -15.75 -0.55
N ALA A 371 -14.50 -15.41 -1.19
CA ALA A 371 -14.12 -14.03 -1.48
C ALA A 371 -14.84 -13.52 -2.73
N THR A 372 -15.89 -12.72 -2.55
CA THR A 372 -16.77 -12.32 -3.65
C THR A 372 -16.18 -11.28 -4.59
N HIS A 373 -15.19 -10.48 -4.17
CA HIS A 373 -14.58 -9.44 -5.02
C HIS A 373 -13.07 -9.56 -5.13
N GLN A 374 -12.37 -9.82 -4.01
CA GLN A 374 -10.91 -9.86 -4.00
C GLN A 374 -10.38 -11.03 -3.17
N LEU A 375 -9.49 -11.82 -3.75
CA LEU A 375 -8.76 -12.89 -3.08
C LEU A 375 -7.26 -12.61 -3.21
N VAL A 376 -6.58 -12.49 -2.08
CA VAL A 376 -5.12 -12.32 -2.01
C VAL A 376 -4.55 -13.50 -1.24
N LEU A 377 -3.75 -14.31 -1.92
CA LEU A 377 -3.06 -15.45 -1.36
C LEU A 377 -1.56 -15.14 -1.32
N SER A 378 -0.94 -15.33 -0.17
CA SER A 378 0.51 -15.34 -0.06
C SER A 378 0.95 -16.59 0.66
N THR A 379 1.96 -17.28 0.17
CA THR A 379 2.49 -18.47 0.82
C THR A 379 4.00 -18.51 0.76
N CYS A 380 4.63 -18.75 1.91
CA CYS A 380 6.05 -19.08 1.98
C CYS A 380 6.29 -20.60 2.06
N SER A 381 5.23 -21.39 2.18
CA SER A 381 5.31 -22.82 2.48
C SER A 381 5.75 -23.65 1.28
N SER A 382 6.76 -24.52 1.49
CA SER A 382 7.21 -25.48 0.48
C SER A 382 6.25 -26.66 0.30
N ARG A 383 5.21 -26.78 1.14
CA ARG A 383 4.20 -27.85 1.10
C ARG A 383 2.94 -27.48 0.33
N TRP A 384 2.92 -26.32 -0.32
CA TRP A 384 1.87 -25.99 -1.27
C TRP A 384 1.98 -26.86 -2.51
N ASP A 385 1.04 -27.77 -2.71
CA ASP A 385 1.02 -28.71 -3.83
C ASP A 385 -0.26 -28.64 -4.68
N CYS A 386 -0.42 -29.60 -5.59
CA CYS A 386 -1.56 -29.66 -6.49
C CYS A 386 -2.88 -29.88 -5.74
N ASP A 387 -2.87 -30.69 -4.68
CA ASP A 387 -4.07 -31.07 -3.92
C ASP A 387 -4.60 -29.83 -3.20
N VAL A 388 -3.71 -29.08 -2.53
CA VAL A 388 -4.04 -27.82 -1.88
C VAL A 388 -4.60 -26.80 -2.88
N SER A 389 -3.96 -26.63 -4.04
CA SER A 389 -4.46 -25.74 -5.11
C SER A 389 -5.82 -26.14 -5.66
N ALA A 390 -6.10 -27.44 -5.75
CA ALA A 390 -7.32 -27.97 -6.33
C ALA A 390 -8.56 -27.74 -5.44
N VAL A 391 -8.37 -27.54 -4.13
CA VAL A 391 -9.49 -27.39 -3.18
C VAL A 391 -9.78 -25.94 -2.77
N PHE A 392 -9.01 -24.97 -3.27
CA PHE A 392 -9.28 -23.55 -2.97
C PHE A 392 -10.67 -23.12 -3.43
N PRO A 393 -11.47 -22.47 -2.57
CA PRO A 393 -12.77 -21.95 -2.95
C PRO A 393 -12.62 -20.64 -3.75
N LEU A 394 -13.25 -20.58 -4.93
CA LEU A 394 -13.24 -19.40 -5.81
C LEU A 394 -14.68 -18.98 -6.08
N ALA A 395 -15.05 -17.77 -5.65
CA ALA A 395 -16.39 -17.26 -5.89
C ALA A 395 -16.57 -16.86 -7.37
N PRO A 396 -17.71 -17.17 -8.01
CA PRO A 396 -17.96 -16.81 -9.42
C PRO A 396 -18.03 -15.30 -9.67
N THR A 397 -18.10 -14.47 -8.63
CA THR A 397 -18.11 -13.00 -8.71
C THR A 397 -16.73 -12.37 -8.55
N LEU A 398 -15.68 -13.17 -8.29
CA LEU A 398 -14.32 -12.71 -7.99
C LEU A 398 -13.79 -11.79 -9.11
N ARG A 399 -13.30 -10.60 -8.75
CA ARG A 399 -12.79 -9.61 -9.72
C ARG A 399 -11.28 -9.44 -9.66
N CYS A 400 -10.70 -9.55 -8.48
CA CYS A 400 -9.27 -9.36 -8.25
C CYS A 400 -8.68 -10.60 -7.60
N PHE A 401 -7.78 -11.27 -8.31
CA PHE A 401 -7.01 -12.39 -7.80
C PHE A 401 -5.55 -11.96 -7.65
N ALA A 402 -4.97 -12.15 -6.47
CA ALA A 402 -3.55 -11.94 -6.23
C ALA A 402 -2.94 -13.17 -5.58
N LEU A 403 -1.79 -13.60 -6.10
CA LEU A 403 -1.03 -14.75 -5.64
C LEU A 403 0.43 -14.33 -5.50
N SER A 404 1.03 -14.56 -4.33
CA SER A 404 2.47 -14.35 -4.15
C SER A 404 3.05 -15.54 -3.41
N THR A 405 3.85 -16.34 -4.11
CA THR A 405 4.46 -17.53 -3.53
C THR A 405 5.95 -17.32 -3.31
N SER A 406 6.54 -18.03 -2.36
CA SER A 406 8.00 -18.16 -2.32
C SER A 406 8.48 -18.95 -3.53
N GLN A 407 9.76 -18.81 -3.86
CA GLN A 407 10.43 -19.60 -4.90
C GLN A 407 10.45 -21.11 -4.61
N MET A 408 10.07 -21.52 -3.39
CA MET A 408 10.02 -22.92 -2.98
C MET A 408 8.80 -23.66 -3.55
N VAL A 409 7.73 -22.92 -3.87
CA VAL A 409 6.53 -23.51 -4.48
C VAL A 409 6.83 -23.81 -5.95
N LYS A 410 6.78 -25.09 -6.33
CA LYS A 410 7.00 -25.46 -7.74
C LYS A 410 5.80 -24.99 -8.56
N GLY A 411 6.05 -24.24 -9.64
CA GLY A 411 4.98 -23.67 -10.47
C GLY A 411 3.93 -24.69 -10.93
N LYS A 412 4.30 -25.96 -11.19
CA LYS A 412 3.33 -27.02 -11.54
C LYS A 412 2.19 -27.19 -10.52
N HIS A 413 2.44 -26.92 -9.24
CA HIS A 413 1.46 -27.03 -8.18
C HIS A 413 0.39 -25.94 -8.23
N LEU A 414 0.64 -24.83 -8.92
CA LEU A 414 -0.31 -23.72 -9.05
C LEU A 414 -1.27 -23.90 -10.23
N ALA A 415 -1.00 -24.85 -11.13
CA ALA A 415 -1.81 -25.07 -12.31
C ALA A 415 -3.29 -25.35 -12.00
N PRO A 416 -3.65 -26.23 -11.04
CA PRO A 416 -5.07 -26.50 -10.72
C PRO A 416 -5.84 -25.26 -10.27
N LEU A 417 -5.19 -24.37 -9.51
CA LEU A 417 -5.80 -23.13 -9.04
C LEU A 417 -6.04 -22.16 -10.20
N LEU A 418 -5.05 -21.98 -11.07
CA LEU A 418 -5.12 -21.07 -12.21
C LEU A 418 -6.14 -21.53 -13.26
N GLN A 419 -6.32 -22.84 -13.45
CA GLN A 419 -7.33 -23.41 -14.36
C GLN A 419 -8.78 -23.10 -13.94
N ARG A 420 -9.00 -22.87 -12.64
CA ARG A 420 -10.33 -22.67 -12.05
C ARG A 420 -10.69 -21.19 -11.87
N LEU A 421 -9.87 -20.26 -12.37
CA LEU A 421 -10.13 -18.83 -12.23
C LEU A 421 -11.47 -18.46 -12.90
N PRO A 422 -12.39 -17.80 -12.18
CA PRO A 422 -13.67 -17.39 -12.73
C PRO A 422 -13.51 -16.41 -13.89
N SER A 423 -14.44 -16.46 -14.85
CA SER A 423 -14.47 -15.54 -15.99
C SER A 423 -14.71 -14.08 -15.61
N SER A 424 -15.21 -13.81 -14.39
CA SER A 424 -15.43 -12.47 -13.84
C SER A 424 -14.15 -11.73 -13.43
N VAL A 425 -13.01 -12.42 -13.40
CA VAL A 425 -11.75 -11.84 -12.93
C VAL A 425 -11.27 -10.78 -13.92
N THR A 426 -11.07 -9.56 -13.42
CA THR A 426 -10.59 -8.39 -14.17
C THR A 426 -9.14 -8.04 -13.85
N SER A 427 -8.59 -8.52 -12.74
CA SER A 427 -7.20 -8.28 -12.34
C SER A 427 -6.56 -9.54 -11.78
N ILE A 428 -5.42 -9.93 -12.34
CA ILE A 428 -4.56 -11.02 -11.86
C ILE A 428 -3.21 -10.42 -11.50
N ARG A 429 -2.75 -10.63 -10.27
CA ARG A 429 -1.42 -10.24 -9.81
C ARG A 429 -0.69 -11.44 -9.26
N ALA A 430 0.40 -11.86 -9.89
CA ALA A 430 1.19 -13.02 -9.48
C ALA A 430 2.64 -12.67 -9.10
N PRO A 431 2.94 -11.56 -8.41
CA PRO A 431 4.32 -11.11 -8.24
C PRO A 431 5.17 -12.14 -7.49
N HIS A 432 6.39 -12.33 -7.97
CA HIS A 432 7.38 -13.27 -7.43
C HIS A 432 6.97 -14.75 -7.49
N THR A 433 5.92 -15.09 -8.26
CA THR A 433 5.42 -16.46 -8.37
C THR A 433 6.17 -17.20 -9.49
N PRO A 434 6.80 -18.37 -9.24
CA PRO A 434 7.63 -19.05 -10.25
C PRO A 434 6.75 -19.75 -11.30
N LEU A 435 6.33 -19.00 -12.31
CA LEU A 435 5.45 -19.48 -13.38
C LEU A 435 6.23 -19.98 -14.60
N GLY A 436 7.37 -19.33 -14.91
CA GLY A 436 8.16 -19.60 -16.13
C GLY A 436 8.59 -21.06 -16.29
N GLY A 437 8.49 -21.58 -17.50
CA GLY A 437 8.83 -22.98 -17.81
C GLY A 437 7.95 -24.04 -17.15
N THR A 438 6.86 -23.69 -16.45
CA THR A 438 6.06 -24.66 -15.68
C THR A 438 4.68 -24.95 -16.28
N ALA A 439 3.97 -25.93 -15.72
CA ALA A 439 2.57 -26.19 -16.07
C ALA A 439 1.61 -25.05 -15.66
N ALA A 440 2.00 -24.19 -14.70
CA ALA A 440 1.15 -23.07 -14.28
C ALA A 440 1.05 -21.97 -15.33
N ILE A 441 2.13 -21.65 -16.05
CA ILE A 441 2.01 -20.67 -17.15
C ILE A 441 1.12 -21.22 -18.27
N MET A 442 1.19 -22.52 -18.55
CA MET A 442 0.28 -23.17 -19.51
C MET A 442 -1.18 -23.14 -19.05
N ALA A 443 -1.43 -23.40 -17.77
CA ALA A 443 -2.75 -23.27 -17.17
C ALA A 443 -3.29 -21.84 -17.29
N LEU A 444 -2.48 -20.84 -16.93
CA LEU A 444 -2.85 -19.43 -17.05
C LEU A 444 -3.19 -19.09 -18.51
N VAL A 445 -2.31 -19.43 -19.45
CA VAL A 445 -2.49 -19.19 -20.89
C VAL A 445 -3.80 -19.77 -21.43
N ARG A 446 -4.15 -21.00 -21.05
CA ARG A 446 -5.36 -21.68 -21.54
C ARG A 446 -6.65 -21.16 -20.92
N HIS A 447 -6.57 -20.63 -19.69
CA HIS A 447 -7.73 -20.23 -18.89
C HIS A 447 -7.71 -18.75 -18.52
N LEU A 448 -7.13 -17.90 -19.36
CA LEU A 448 -7.18 -16.45 -19.19
C LEU A 448 -8.64 -15.97 -19.21
N PRO A 449 -9.09 -15.26 -18.15
CA PRO A 449 -10.43 -14.68 -18.14
C PRO A 449 -10.60 -13.69 -19.30
N PRO A 450 -11.70 -13.76 -20.07
CA PRO A 450 -11.93 -12.86 -21.20
C PRO A 450 -12.15 -11.41 -20.78
N THR A 451 -12.52 -11.14 -19.52
CA THR A 451 -12.70 -9.78 -18.97
C THR A 451 -11.44 -9.19 -18.33
N LEU A 452 -10.28 -9.85 -18.48
CA LEU A 452 -9.05 -9.42 -17.82
C LEU A 452 -8.63 -8.02 -18.31
N VAL A 453 -8.44 -7.10 -17.37
CA VAL A 453 -8.02 -5.71 -17.60
C VAL A 453 -6.56 -5.52 -17.20
N ALA A 454 -6.12 -6.11 -16.09
CA ALA A 454 -4.78 -5.95 -15.55
C ALA A 454 -4.13 -7.30 -15.26
N LEU A 455 -2.91 -7.51 -15.78
CA LEU A 455 -2.11 -8.69 -15.54
C LEU A 455 -0.71 -8.28 -15.06
N ASP A 456 -0.37 -8.66 -13.84
CA ASP A 456 0.95 -8.40 -13.27
C ASP A 456 1.66 -9.73 -13.01
N LEU A 457 2.71 -9.99 -13.77
CA LEU A 457 3.59 -11.16 -13.69
C LEU A 457 5.02 -10.75 -13.33
N THR A 458 5.17 -9.73 -12.49
CA THR A 458 6.49 -9.25 -12.04
C THR A 458 7.30 -10.37 -11.39
N GLN A 459 8.57 -10.52 -11.76
CA GLN A 459 9.50 -11.51 -11.20
C GLN A 459 8.98 -12.96 -11.23
N CYS A 460 8.27 -13.34 -12.30
CA CYS A 460 7.70 -14.69 -12.44
C CYS A 460 8.63 -15.72 -13.09
N GLY A 461 9.87 -15.33 -13.39
CA GLY A 461 10.86 -16.16 -14.08
C GLY A 461 10.50 -16.48 -15.52
N LEU A 462 9.67 -15.66 -16.16
CA LEU A 462 9.19 -15.88 -17.52
C LEU A 462 10.32 -15.67 -18.53
N LEU A 463 10.44 -16.60 -19.48
CA LEU A 463 11.29 -16.47 -20.66
C LEU A 463 10.46 -16.02 -21.88
N LEU A 464 11.11 -15.58 -22.96
CA LEU A 464 10.42 -15.24 -24.21
C LEU A 464 9.59 -16.41 -24.77
N ALA A 465 10.10 -17.63 -24.62
CA ALA A 465 9.38 -18.85 -24.97
C ALA A 465 8.07 -19.02 -24.18
N ASP A 466 8.01 -18.55 -22.93
CA ASP A 466 6.79 -18.58 -22.13
C ASP A 466 5.75 -17.57 -22.61
N LEU A 467 6.19 -16.37 -23.00
CA LEU A 467 5.31 -15.34 -23.55
C LEU A 467 4.70 -15.77 -24.89
N ASN A 468 5.47 -16.47 -25.72
CA ASN A 468 4.96 -17.02 -26.98
C ASN A 468 3.86 -18.09 -26.78
N LYS A 469 3.78 -18.74 -25.61
CA LYS A 469 2.70 -19.69 -25.31
C LYS A 469 1.32 -19.04 -25.32
N PHE A 470 1.22 -17.76 -24.94
CA PHE A 470 -0.05 -17.01 -24.97
C PHE A 470 -0.67 -16.96 -26.36
N ILE A 471 0.15 -17.06 -27.41
CA ILE A 471 -0.31 -17.13 -28.80
C ILE A 471 -0.53 -18.57 -29.24
N LEU A 472 0.45 -19.44 -28.96
CA LEU A 472 0.47 -20.78 -29.53
C LEU A 472 -0.60 -21.71 -28.94
N TYR A 473 -0.96 -21.51 -27.67
CA TYR A 473 -1.77 -22.46 -26.92
C TYR A 473 -2.97 -21.85 -26.20
N GLY A 474 -3.15 -20.52 -26.28
CA GLY A 474 -4.25 -19.81 -25.64
C GLY A 474 -5.16 -19.12 -26.66
N PRO A 475 -6.28 -18.53 -26.20
CA PRO A 475 -7.13 -17.67 -27.03
C PRO A 475 -6.48 -16.35 -27.45
N GLY A 476 -5.20 -16.14 -27.10
CA GLY A 476 -4.50 -14.86 -27.24
C GLY A 476 -4.63 -13.98 -25.99
N TRP A 477 -4.13 -12.76 -26.09
CA TRP A 477 -4.30 -11.75 -25.06
C TRP A 477 -5.75 -11.23 -25.06
N PRO A 478 -6.43 -11.13 -23.91
CA PRO A 478 -7.78 -10.56 -23.83
C PRO A 478 -7.85 -9.13 -24.39
N GLU A 479 -8.82 -8.87 -25.27
CA GLU A 479 -9.04 -7.54 -25.89
C GLU A 479 -9.41 -6.45 -24.86
N THR A 480 -9.83 -6.84 -23.65
CA THR A 480 -10.10 -5.90 -22.55
C THR A 480 -8.85 -5.44 -21.80
N MET A 481 -7.69 -6.08 -22.04
CA MET A 481 -6.47 -5.84 -21.29
C MET A 481 -5.95 -4.41 -21.52
N ARG A 482 -5.63 -3.72 -20.43
CA ARG A 482 -5.12 -2.34 -20.42
C ARG A 482 -3.76 -2.25 -19.74
N GLU A 483 -3.46 -3.16 -18.82
CA GLU A 483 -2.23 -3.13 -18.03
C GLU A 483 -1.56 -4.51 -18.08
N LEU A 484 -0.29 -4.52 -18.47
CA LEU A 484 0.57 -5.68 -18.46
C LEU A 484 1.89 -5.32 -17.78
N SER A 485 2.19 -5.98 -16.65
CA SER A 485 3.51 -5.91 -16.03
C SER A 485 4.25 -7.24 -16.19
N LEU A 486 5.42 -7.16 -16.79
CA LEU A 486 6.39 -8.23 -16.95
C LEU A 486 7.74 -7.84 -16.31
N ARG A 487 7.75 -6.83 -15.43
CA ARG A 487 8.94 -6.35 -14.73
C ARG A 487 9.81 -7.49 -14.18
N ASP A 488 11.13 -7.34 -14.32
CA ASP A 488 12.15 -8.26 -13.81
C ASP A 488 11.98 -9.73 -14.25
N ASN A 489 11.47 -9.96 -15.47
CA ASN A 489 11.50 -11.27 -16.13
C ASN A 489 12.67 -11.37 -17.12
N GLY A 490 12.91 -12.56 -17.70
CA GLY A 490 13.98 -12.78 -18.68
C GLY A 490 15.35 -13.10 -18.08
N HIS A 491 15.52 -13.00 -16.76
CA HIS A 491 16.70 -13.46 -16.04
C HIS A 491 16.48 -14.87 -15.48
N ARG A 492 17.50 -15.74 -15.57
CA ARG A 492 17.49 -17.00 -14.81
C ARG A 492 17.53 -16.67 -13.30
N PRO A 493 16.83 -17.43 -12.45
CA PRO A 493 16.77 -17.13 -11.01
C PRO A 493 18.18 -17.02 -10.39
N ILE A 494 18.36 -15.98 -9.57
CA ILE A 494 19.61 -15.40 -9.03
C ILE A 494 20.53 -16.38 -8.26
N ASN A 495 20.13 -17.64 -8.09
CA ASN A 495 20.96 -18.64 -7.39
C ASN A 495 22.26 -18.99 -8.14
N SER A 496 22.42 -18.54 -9.38
CA SER A 496 23.70 -18.50 -10.10
C SER A 496 24.37 -17.14 -9.90
N ILE A 497 25.41 -17.11 -9.07
CA ILE A 497 26.19 -15.91 -8.67
C ILE A 497 26.88 -15.18 -9.85
N SER A 498 26.80 -15.72 -11.07
CA SER A 498 27.34 -15.13 -12.29
C SER A 498 26.21 -14.82 -13.28
N CYS A 499 25.35 -13.85 -12.97
CA CYS A 499 24.41 -13.33 -13.96
C CYS A 499 25.09 -12.18 -14.70
N GLU A 500 26.00 -12.53 -15.62
CA GLU A 500 26.47 -11.58 -16.62
C GLU A 500 25.23 -11.00 -17.31
N MET A 501 25.15 -9.68 -17.42
CA MET A 501 24.08 -9.06 -18.20
C MET A 501 24.10 -9.67 -19.60
N PRO A 502 22.94 -9.96 -20.22
CA PRO A 502 22.93 -10.46 -21.58
C PRO A 502 23.79 -9.52 -22.44
N THR A 503 24.81 -10.07 -23.09
CA THR A 503 25.68 -9.31 -23.99
C THR A 503 24.80 -8.58 -25.00
N MET A 504 25.09 -7.30 -25.27
CA MET A 504 24.26 -6.44 -26.12
C MET A 504 23.94 -7.05 -27.50
N GLU A 505 24.77 -7.98 -27.99
CA GLU A 505 24.55 -8.72 -29.24
C GLU A 505 23.18 -9.44 -29.30
N VAL A 506 22.59 -9.84 -28.16
CA VAL A 506 21.29 -10.51 -28.09
C VAL A 506 20.11 -9.52 -28.28
N LEU A 507 20.32 -8.21 -28.09
CA LEU A 507 19.27 -7.19 -28.21
C LEU A 507 19.03 -6.74 -29.67
N CYS A 508 19.95 -7.06 -30.58
CA CYS A 508 19.87 -6.67 -31.98
C CYS A 508 18.95 -7.56 -32.84
N ASP A 509 18.23 -8.53 -32.24
CA ASP A 509 17.28 -9.35 -33.01
C ASP A 509 16.18 -8.48 -33.61
N THR A 510 16.18 -8.39 -34.94
CA THR A 510 15.21 -7.65 -35.74
C THR A 510 13.91 -8.43 -35.94
N LYS A 511 13.87 -9.72 -35.59
CA LYS A 511 12.66 -10.53 -35.73
C LYS A 511 11.59 -10.02 -34.78
N LEU A 512 10.41 -9.79 -35.34
CA LEU A 512 9.21 -9.39 -34.61
C LEU A 512 8.90 -10.46 -33.54
N ALA A 513 8.93 -10.06 -32.27
CA ALA A 513 8.56 -10.96 -31.18
C ALA A 513 7.09 -11.38 -31.34
N PRO A 514 6.76 -12.67 -31.53
CA PRO A 514 5.40 -13.10 -31.86
C PRO A 514 4.38 -12.60 -30.85
N TRP A 515 4.67 -12.74 -29.54
CA TRP A 515 3.78 -12.34 -28.45
C TRP A 515 3.39 -10.85 -28.49
N VAL A 516 4.29 -9.99 -28.98
CA VAL A 516 4.08 -8.54 -29.12
C VAL A 516 3.08 -8.24 -30.24
N ALA A 517 3.18 -8.98 -31.35
CA ALA A 517 2.31 -8.80 -32.51
C ALA A 517 0.82 -9.04 -32.19
N LYS A 518 0.54 -9.81 -31.12
CA LYS A 518 -0.82 -10.12 -30.67
C LYS A 518 -1.27 -9.31 -29.45
N LEU A 519 -0.48 -8.34 -28.97
CA LEU A 519 -0.93 -7.47 -27.89
C LEU A 519 -2.20 -6.71 -28.32
N PRO A 520 -3.15 -6.49 -27.39
CA PRO A 520 -4.40 -5.85 -27.72
C PRO A 520 -4.20 -4.32 -27.86
N PRO A 521 -4.91 -3.65 -28.78
CA PRO A 521 -4.78 -2.20 -29.03
C PRO A 521 -5.34 -1.34 -27.88
N SER A 522 -6.08 -1.98 -26.97
CA SER A 522 -6.57 -1.42 -25.72
C SER A 522 -5.46 -1.16 -24.69
N LEU A 523 -4.29 -1.79 -24.83
CA LEU A 523 -3.18 -1.70 -23.87
C LEU A 523 -2.76 -0.22 -23.65
N ARG A 524 -2.58 0.15 -22.39
CA ARG A 524 -2.20 1.50 -21.93
C ARG A 524 -0.96 1.53 -21.07
N PHE A 525 -0.66 0.42 -20.40
CA PHE A 525 0.52 0.30 -19.55
C PHE A 525 1.23 -1.01 -19.87
N LEU A 526 2.52 -0.91 -20.18
CA LEU A 526 3.41 -2.04 -20.40
C LEU A 526 4.69 -1.84 -19.57
N ASP A 527 4.81 -2.55 -18.46
CA ASP A 527 6.03 -2.54 -17.65
C ASP A 527 6.91 -3.72 -18.05
N VAL A 528 8.06 -3.43 -18.66
CA VAL A 528 9.09 -4.41 -19.02
C VAL A 528 10.43 -4.00 -18.41
N TYR A 529 10.39 -3.31 -17.27
CA TYR A 529 11.58 -2.90 -16.55
C TYR A 529 12.48 -4.11 -16.28
N ARG A 530 13.77 -4.00 -16.65
CA ARG A 530 14.76 -5.11 -16.60
C ARG A 530 14.42 -6.34 -17.44
N MET A 531 13.62 -6.17 -18.50
CA MET A 531 13.58 -7.14 -19.59
C MET A 531 14.34 -6.59 -20.80
N ALA A 532 15.06 -7.46 -21.50
CA ALA A 532 15.69 -7.15 -22.77
C ALA A 532 14.63 -6.78 -23.83
N VAL A 533 14.65 -5.54 -24.32
CA VAL A 533 13.76 -5.06 -25.39
C VAL A 533 14.53 -5.02 -26.71
N SER A 534 14.27 -5.97 -27.60
CA SER A 534 14.91 -6.01 -28.92
C SER A 534 14.34 -5.00 -29.90
N ASN A 535 15.08 -4.70 -30.97
CA ASN A 535 14.60 -3.87 -32.09
C ASN A 535 13.29 -4.41 -32.68
N GLY A 536 13.17 -5.73 -32.87
CA GLY A 536 11.96 -6.37 -33.37
C GLY A 536 10.76 -6.23 -32.41
N MET A 537 10.99 -6.24 -31.10
CA MET A 537 9.95 -5.96 -30.10
C MET A 537 9.48 -4.50 -30.17
N ALA A 538 10.42 -3.54 -30.23
CA ALA A 538 10.11 -2.12 -30.37
C ALA A 538 9.27 -1.84 -31.64
N ALA A 539 9.72 -2.36 -32.79
CA ALA A 539 9.00 -2.24 -34.06
C ALA A 539 7.59 -2.87 -33.99
N GLY A 540 7.44 -4.03 -33.33
CA GLY A 540 6.15 -4.65 -33.14
C GLY A 540 5.18 -3.84 -32.28
N ILE A 541 5.68 -3.23 -31.20
CA ILE A 541 4.87 -2.33 -30.36
C ILE A 541 4.41 -1.13 -31.17
N VAL A 542 5.31 -0.47 -31.90
CA VAL A 542 4.99 0.71 -32.73
C VAL A 542 4.01 0.37 -33.85
N THR A 543 4.12 -0.81 -34.45
CA THR A 543 3.22 -1.28 -35.51
C THR A 543 1.81 -1.53 -34.96
N ARG A 544 1.72 -2.15 -33.77
CA ARG A 544 0.44 -2.55 -33.18
C ARG A 544 -0.31 -1.40 -32.50
N MET A 545 0.41 -0.44 -31.91
CA MET A 545 -0.19 0.65 -31.16
C MET A 545 -0.71 1.76 -32.07
N VAL A 546 -1.98 2.15 -31.87
CA VAL A 546 -2.61 3.26 -32.58
C VAL A 546 -1.99 4.58 -32.11
N ALA A 547 -1.50 5.39 -33.04
CA ALA A 547 -1.02 6.73 -32.75
C ALA A 547 -2.15 7.59 -32.17
N ARG A 548 -1.94 8.15 -30.98
CA ARG A 548 -2.95 8.96 -30.29
C ARG A 548 -2.36 10.31 -29.91
N HIS A 549 -3.06 11.38 -30.30
CA HIS A 549 -2.58 12.75 -30.14
C HIS A 549 -2.44 13.17 -28.67
N ALA A 550 -3.31 12.68 -27.79
CA ALA A 550 -3.25 13.01 -26.36
C ALA A 550 -2.32 12.06 -25.59
N VAL A 551 -1.36 12.61 -24.85
CA VAL A 551 -0.35 11.86 -24.07
C VAL A 551 -0.98 10.85 -23.11
N TRP A 552 -2.07 11.21 -22.43
CA TRP A 552 -2.80 10.33 -21.50
C TRP A 552 -3.56 9.17 -22.18
N ARG A 553 -3.64 9.18 -23.52
CA ARG A 553 -4.20 8.08 -24.31
C ARG A 553 -3.12 7.19 -24.94
N ARG A 554 -1.84 7.56 -24.84
CA ARG A 554 -0.71 6.78 -25.35
C ARG A 554 -0.40 5.61 -24.41
N LEU A 555 0.25 4.58 -24.96
CA LEU A 555 0.86 3.53 -24.15
C LEU A 555 1.99 4.16 -23.32
N THR A 556 2.00 3.90 -22.02
CA THR A 556 3.15 4.15 -21.15
C THR A 556 3.96 2.86 -21.06
N MET A 557 5.24 2.95 -21.37
CA MET A 557 6.17 1.84 -21.31
C MET A 557 7.31 2.16 -20.34
N VAL A 558 7.55 1.27 -19.38
CA VAL A 558 8.63 1.43 -18.39
C VAL A 558 9.76 0.47 -18.73
N VAL A 559 10.98 1.00 -18.89
CA VAL A 559 12.18 0.24 -19.25
C VAL A 559 13.38 0.75 -18.48
N ARG A 560 14.36 -0.13 -18.21
CA ARG A 560 15.62 0.26 -17.57
C ARG A 560 16.61 0.81 -18.59
N ALA A 561 17.38 1.83 -18.23
CA ALA A 561 18.50 2.30 -19.05
C ALA A 561 19.47 1.14 -19.41
N GLY A 562 19.90 1.07 -20.68
CA GLY A 562 20.79 0.02 -21.20
C GLY A 562 20.11 -1.29 -21.60
N TYR A 563 18.79 -1.41 -21.45
CA TYR A 563 17.99 -2.57 -21.93
C TYR A 563 17.27 -2.28 -23.26
N LEU A 564 17.66 -1.19 -23.91
CA LEU A 564 17.17 -0.66 -25.18
C LEU A 564 18.37 -0.17 -25.98
N THR A 565 18.36 -0.43 -27.29
CA THR A 565 19.23 0.28 -28.24
C THR A 565 18.68 1.69 -28.49
N ASP A 566 19.53 2.62 -28.93
CA ASP A 566 19.10 3.99 -29.29
C ASP A 566 18.09 3.99 -30.44
N GLU A 567 18.22 3.04 -31.37
CA GLU A 567 17.28 2.84 -32.48
C GLU A 567 15.90 2.41 -31.96
N ALA A 568 15.84 1.41 -31.07
CA ALA A 568 14.59 0.95 -30.48
C ALA A 568 13.90 2.07 -29.67
N LEU A 569 14.69 2.86 -28.91
CA LEU A 569 14.18 3.98 -28.15
C LEU A 569 13.56 5.06 -29.07
N THR A 570 14.29 5.44 -30.12
CA THR A 570 13.82 6.42 -31.11
C THR A 570 12.53 5.95 -31.78
N ASN A 571 12.47 4.68 -32.16
CA ASN A 571 11.28 4.09 -32.76
C ASN A 571 10.09 4.11 -31.79
N LEU A 572 10.27 3.68 -30.53
CA LEU A 572 9.22 3.68 -29.51
C LEU A 572 8.69 5.08 -29.22
N GLN A 573 9.55 6.08 -29.08
CA GLN A 573 9.16 7.45 -28.76
C GLN A 573 8.26 8.10 -29.83
N SER A 574 8.25 7.58 -31.06
CA SER A 574 7.34 8.04 -32.11
C SER A 574 5.84 7.85 -31.77
N LYS A 575 5.49 6.84 -30.97
CA LYS A 575 4.09 6.49 -30.63
C LYS A 575 3.81 6.19 -29.16
N VAL A 576 4.84 5.91 -28.36
CA VAL A 576 4.76 5.44 -26.97
C VAL A 576 5.40 6.47 -26.03
N HIS A 577 4.83 6.66 -24.84
CA HIS A 577 5.51 7.40 -23.78
C HIS A 577 6.45 6.46 -23.03
N VAL A 578 7.75 6.57 -23.28
CA VAL A 578 8.78 5.73 -22.64
C VAL A 578 9.29 6.43 -21.38
N GLN A 579 9.23 5.73 -20.24
CA GLN A 579 9.88 6.10 -18.98
C GLN A 579 11.14 5.24 -18.83
N VAL A 580 12.30 5.90 -18.83
CA VAL A 580 13.61 5.26 -18.67
C VAL A 580 14.09 5.54 -17.25
N ASP A 581 14.23 4.48 -16.47
CA ASP A 581 14.73 4.48 -15.09
C ASP A 581 16.17 3.98 -14.99
#